data_AF-A0A8S3A0J8-F1
#
_entry.id   AF-A0A8S3A0J8-F1
#
_cell.length_a   1.000
_cell.length_b   1.000
_cell.length_c   1.000
_cell.angle_alpha   90.00
_cell.angle_beta   90.00
_cell.angle_gamma   90.00
#
_symmetry.space_group_name_H-M   'P 1'
#
loop_
_entity.id
_entity.type
_entity.pdbx_description
1 polymer ?
#
loop_
_entity_poly.entity_id
_entity_poly.type
_entity_poly.pdbx_seq_one_letter_code
_entity_poly.pdbx_strand_id
1 'polypeptide(L)'
;MNSQLCFKSLYESCKCPLHTHLNKQLPIVDSHCHLDDFSNNHPYFRSVSASNIREVFLVSNKHKFHNWDTVFPLPYQNIHVYETFGMHPKFIPERDIHLKLAHLENIFCDYLHPVSGRHIAGVGETGLDETSKSPLEHQKLAFERQVILARNLNLPLVLHCRGYPLFSLMLDCIESILPPSHPIQWHCVKSDSHLE
;
A
#
# COMPACT_ATOMS: atom_id res chain seq x y z
N MET A 1 -27.70 -9.24 -19.22
CA MET A 1 -28.01 -9.30 -17.78
C MET A 1 -26.76 -8.87 -17.03
N ASN A 2 -26.77 -7.69 -16.42
CA ASN A 2 -25.66 -7.23 -15.59
C ASN A 2 -25.67 -8.05 -14.29
N SER A 3 -24.90 -9.13 -14.23
CA SER A 3 -24.65 -9.84 -12.98
C SER A 3 -23.81 -8.95 -12.07
N GLN A 4 -24.47 -8.02 -11.37
CA GLN A 4 -23.84 -7.25 -10.31
C GLN A 4 -23.47 -8.22 -9.19
N LEU A 5 -22.16 -8.30 -8.89
CA LEU A 5 -21.65 -9.06 -7.77
C LEU A 5 -22.23 -8.47 -6.47
N CYS A 6 -22.90 -9.26 -5.63
CA CYS A 6 -23.33 -8.76 -4.32
C CYS A 6 -22.07 -8.46 -3.48
N PHE A 7 -21.70 -7.20 -3.27
CA PHE A 7 -20.52 -6.85 -2.46
C PHE A 7 -20.64 -7.41 -1.03
N LYS A 8 -21.85 -7.48 -0.49
CA LYS A 8 -22.14 -8.13 0.80
C LYS A 8 -21.85 -9.64 0.81
N SER A 9 -21.79 -10.29 -0.36
CA SER A 9 -21.46 -11.73 -0.47
C SER A 9 -19.97 -12.02 -0.29
N LEU A 10 -19.11 -11.02 -0.45
CA LEU A 10 -17.69 -11.12 -0.08
C LEU A 10 -17.53 -11.33 1.43
N TYR A 11 -18.51 -10.89 2.22
CA TYR A 11 -18.45 -10.80 3.68
C TYR A 11 -19.60 -11.53 4.37
N GLU A 12 -20.26 -12.46 3.66
CA GLU A 12 -21.35 -13.30 4.19
C GLU A 12 -22.55 -12.54 4.81
N SER A 13 -22.70 -11.24 4.55
CA SER A 13 -23.80 -10.42 5.05
C SER A 13 -24.98 -10.32 4.05
N CYS A 14 -24.88 -11.03 2.92
CA CYS A 14 -25.86 -11.00 1.84
C CYS A 14 -27.00 -12.00 2.10
N LYS A 15 -28.23 -11.49 2.27
CA LYS A 15 -29.48 -12.27 2.26
C LYS A 15 -30.29 -12.06 0.97
N CYS A 16 -29.65 -11.51 -0.07
CA CYS A 16 -30.35 -11.10 -1.28
C CYS A 16 -30.67 -12.32 -2.17
N PRO A 17 -31.70 -12.23 -3.04
CA PRO A 17 -32.08 -13.30 -3.94
C PRO A 17 -31.16 -13.42 -5.18
N LEU A 18 -30.09 -12.61 -5.27
CA LEU A 18 -29.16 -12.68 -6.41
C LEU A 18 -28.38 -14.00 -6.36
N HIS A 19 -28.43 -14.75 -7.46
CA HIS A 19 -27.84 -16.09 -7.56
C HIS A 19 -26.31 -16.12 -7.71
N THR A 20 -25.64 -14.97 -7.81
CA THR A 20 -24.19 -14.91 -8.07
C THR A 20 -23.44 -14.44 -6.83
N HIS A 21 -22.93 -15.39 -6.05
CA HIS A 21 -22.07 -15.17 -4.89
C HIS A 21 -20.67 -15.71 -5.17
N LEU A 22 -19.64 -15.03 -4.68
CA LEU A 22 -18.27 -15.54 -4.75
C LEU A 22 -18.16 -16.78 -3.84
N ASN A 23 -17.61 -17.89 -4.36
CA ASN A 23 -17.40 -19.11 -3.57
C ASN A 23 -16.61 -18.78 -2.28
N LYS A 24 -17.18 -19.12 -1.13
CA LYS A 24 -16.64 -18.81 0.20
C LYS A 24 -15.25 -19.40 0.43
N GLN A 25 -14.88 -20.49 -0.25
CA GLN A 25 -13.56 -21.13 -0.13
C GLN A 25 -12.46 -20.41 -0.92
N LEU A 26 -12.80 -19.50 -1.84
CA LEU A 26 -11.79 -18.77 -2.61
C LEU A 26 -11.13 -17.71 -1.73
N PRO A 27 -9.79 -17.64 -1.67
CA PRO A 27 -9.08 -16.60 -0.94
C PRO A 27 -9.30 -15.23 -1.58
N ILE A 28 -9.25 -14.17 -0.76
CA ILE A 28 -9.26 -12.78 -1.23
C ILE A 28 -7.90 -12.17 -0.99
N VAL A 29 -7.38 -11.44 -1.98
CA VAL A 29 -6.18 -10.63 -1.85
C VAL A 29 -6.58 -9.18 -2.10
N ASP A 30 -6.46 -8.33 -1.08
CA ASP A 30 -6.44 -6.88 -1.24
C ASP A 30 -4.98 -6.43 -1.24
N SER A 31 -4.47 -6.15 -2.44
CA SER A 31 -3.07 -5.75 -2.61
C SER A 31 -2.82 -4.30 -2.19
N HIS A 32 -3.84 -3.48 -1.93
CA HIS A 32 -3.59 -2.09 -1.54
C HIS A 32 -4.68 -1.52 -0.65
N CYS A 33 -4.46 -1.61 0.65
CA CYS A 33 -5.34 -1.03 1.67
C CYS A 33 -4.55 -0.14 2.65
N HIS A 34 -5.27 0.67 3.42
CA HIS A 34 -4.70 1.50 4.50
C HIS A 34 -5.28 1.04 5.83
N LEU A 35 -4.85 -0.13 6.32
CA LEU A 35 -5.34 -0.65 7.61
C LEU A 35 -5.03 0.31 8.75
N ASP A 36 -3.99 1.13 8.59
CA ASP A 36 -3.57 2.14 9.54
C ASP A 36 -4.49 3.36 9.67
N ASP A 37 -5.44 3.51 8.74
CA ASP A 37 -6.53 4.47 8.84
C ASP A 37 -7.76 3.91 9.57
N PHE A 38 -7.79 2.60 9.84
CA PHE A 38 -8.86 1.95 10.59
C PHE A 38 -8.48 1.75 12.05
N SER A 39 -9.47 1.81 12.94
CA SER A 39 -9.28 1.32 14.31
C SER A 39 -9.15 -0.21 14.31
N ASN A 40 -8.35 -0.77 15.22
CA ASN A 40 -8.22 -2.24 15.41
C ASN A 40 -9.56 -2.94 15.70
N ASN A 41 -10.59 -2.18 16.07
CA ASN A 41 -11.95 -2.65 16.34
C ASN A 41 -12.95 -2.42 15.19
N HIS A 42 -12.46 -2.09 13.99
CA HIS A 42 -13.34 -1.76 12.88
C HIS A 42 -14.30 -2.92 12.57
N PRO A 43 -15.63 -2.68 12.45
CA PRO A 43 -16.63 -3.73 12.24
C PRO A 43 -16.36 -4.66 11.04
N TYR A 44 -15.62 -4.16 10.05
CA TYR A 44 -15.14 -4.94 8.90
C TYR A 44 -14.43 -6.23 9.33
N PHE A 45 -13.42 -6.14 10.20
CA PHE A 45 -12.62 -7.30 10.58
C PHE A 45 -13.45 -8.35 11.33
N ARG A 46 -14.40 -7.91 12.17
CA ARG A 46 -15.34 -8.80 12.86
C ARG A 46 -16.23 -9.56 11.86
N SER A 47 -16.69 -8.91 10.80
CA SER A 47 -17.55 -9.53 9.80
C SER A 47 -16.80 -10.54 8.92
N VAL A 48 -15.53 -10.26 8.60
CA VAL A 48 -14.65 -11.16 7.82
C VAL A 48 -14.22 -12.36 8.66
N SER A 49 -13.96 -12.17 9.95
CA SER A 49 -13.50 -13.24 10.85
C SER A 49 -14.60 -14.15 11.35
N ALA A 50 -15.86 -13.67 11.44
CA ALA A 50 -16.93 -14.42 12.10
C ALA A 50 -17.26 -15.75 11.42
N SER A 51 -16.88 -15.94 10.16
CA SER A 51 -17.13 -17.20 9.45
C SER A 51 -15.92 -18.13 9.38
N ASN A 52 -14.67 -17.66 9.52
CA ASN A 52 -13.43 -18.45 9.39
C ASN A 52 -13.33 -19.37 8.14
N ILE A 53 -14.18 -19.20 7.13
CA ILE A 53 -14.27 -20.10 5.97
C ILE A 53 -13.35 -19.65 4.82
N ARG A 54 -12.84 -18.41 4.88
CA ARG A 54 -12.07 -17.77 3.80
C ARG A 54 -10.76 -17.18 4.32
N GLU A 55 -9.69 -17.46 3.60
CA GLU A 55 -8.40 -16.78 3.75
C GLU A 55 -8.44 -15.37 3.14
N VAL A 56 -7.91 -14.38 3.86
CA VAL A 56 -7.82 -12.99 3.40
C VAL A 56 -6.38 -12.51 3.55
N PHE A 57 -5.82 -12.02 2.46
CA PHE A 57 -4.46 -11.47 2.40
C PHE A 57 -4.57 -9.97 2.15
N LEU A 58 -3.98 -9.18 3.04
CA LEU A 58 -4.02 -7.72 2.99
C LEU A 58 -2.60 -7.20 2.87
N VAL A 59 -2.35 -6.32 1.91
CA VAL A 59 -1.13 -5.51 1.86
C VAL A 59 -1.49 -4.11 2.35
N SER A 60 -1.07 -3.81 3.58
CA SER A 60 -1.34 -2.53 4.25
C SER A 60 -0.24 -1.52 3.96
N ASN A 61 -0.62 -0.42 3.32
CA ASN A 61 0.28 0.65 2.90
C ASN A 61 0.45 1.69 3.99
N LYS A 62 1.55 1.57 4.75
CA LYS A 62 1.97 2.56 5.75
C LYS A 62 2.73 3.68 5.07
N HIS A 63 1.95 4.54 4.44
CA HIS A 63 2.40 5.63 3.57
C HIS A 63 2.59 6.97 4.32
N LYS A 64 2.23 7.00 5.61
CA LYS A 64 2.38 8.13 6.53
C LYS A 64 3.46 7.81 7.56
N PHE A 65 4.50 8.65 7.63
CA PHE A 65 5.67 8.38 8.48
C PHE A 65 5.34 8.22 9.97
N HIS A 66 4.28 8.87 10.46
CA HIS A 66 3.86 8.77 11.86
C HIS A 66 3.23 7.40 12.21
N ASN A 67 2.88 6.59 11.20
CA ASN A 67 2.27 5.28 11.36
C ASN A 67 3.25 4.11 11.13
N TRP A 68 4.54 4.36 10.83
CA TRP A 68 5.45 3.26 10.52
C TRP A 68 5.70 2.34 11.72
N ASP A 69 5.87 2.92 12.92
CA ASP A 69 6.14 2.15 14.14
C ASP A 69 4.87 1.51 14.73
N THR A 70 3.68 1.82 14.21
CA THR A 70 2.44 1.25 14.74
C THR A 70 2.27 -0.19 14.26
N VAL A 71 1.88 -1.06 15.19
CA VAL A 71 1.53 -2.46 14.90
C VAL A 71 0.01 -2.60 14.93
N PHE A 72 -0.55 -3.25 13.92
CA PHE A 72 -1.98 -3.55 13.81
C PHE A 72 -2.21 -5.04 14.06
N PRO A 73 -2.28 -5.48 15.35
CA PRO A 73 -2.53 -6.88 15.65
C PRO A 73 -3.98 -7.22 15.27
N LEU A 74 -4.14 -8.01 14.22
CA LEU A 74 -5.41 -8.65 13.89
C LEU A 74 -5.43 -10.03 14.56
N PRO A 75 -6.33 -10.32 15.51
CA PRO A 75 -6.34 -11.58 16.26
C PRO A 75 -6.95 -12.74 15.46
N TYR A 76 -6.96 -12.66 14.12
CA TYR A 76 -7.72 -13.54 13.24
C TYR A 76 -6.78 -14.42 12.44
N GLN A 77 -6.86 -15.74 12.63
CA GLN A 77 -5.94 -16.71 12.02
C GLN A 77 -6.04 -16.80 10.49
N ASN A 78 -7.21 -16.49 9.93
CA ASN A 78 -7.48 -16.51 8.49
C ASN A 78 -7.20 -15.17 7.79
N ILE A 79 -6.66 -14.17 8.52
CA ILE A 79 -6.29 -12.87 7.97
C ILE A 79 -4.78 -12.70 8.06
N HIS A 80 -4.14 -12.63 6.90
CA HIS A 80 -2.70 -12.44 6.75
C HIS A 80 -2.42 -11.00 6.35
N VAL A 81 -1.63 -10.30 7.14
CA VAL A 81 -1.26 -8.90 6.87
C VAL A 81 0.20 -8.84 6.45
N TYR A 82 0.41 -8.26 5.28
CA TYR A 82 1.69 -7.82 4.76
C TYR A 82 1.70 -6.30 4.77
N GLU A 83 2.88 -5.70 4.84
CA GLU A 83 3.04 -4.27 4.97
C GLU A 83 3.98 -3.73 3.91
N THR A 84 3.65 -2.55 3.40
CA THR A 84 4.56 -1.72 2.63
C THR A 84 4.82 -0.46 3.45
N PHE A 85 6.06 0.02 3.41
CA PHE A 85 6.45 1.24 4.10
C PHE A 85 6.96 2.25 3.09
N GLY A 86 6.40 3.44 3.14
CA GLY A 86 6.78 4.51 2.25
C GLY A 86 6.35 5.88 2.76
N MET A 87 6.90 6.89 2.13
CA MET A 87 6.57 8.29 2.32
C MET A 87 5.84 8.76 1.07
N HIS A 88 4.52 8.83 1.16
CA HIS A 88 3.67 9.28 0.06
C HIS A 88 3.79 10.79 -0.15
N PRO A 89 3.69 11.30 -1.40
CA PRO A 89 3.96 12.70 -1.74
C PRO A 89 3.17 13.73 -0.92
N LYS A 90 1.96 13.39 -0.46
CA LYS A 90 1.11 14.24 0.41
C LYS A 90 1.55 14.35 1.86
N PHE A 91 2.47 13.51 2.33
CA PHE A 91 2.86 13.41 3.75
C PHE A 91 4.36 13.64 3.96
N ILE A 92 5.03 14.31 3.02
CA ILE A 92 6.46 14.63 3.14
C ILE A 92 6.64 15.77 4.14
N PRO A 93 7.47 15.60 5.19
CA PRO A 93 7.75 16.66 6.13
C PRO A 93 8.74 17.68 5.53
N GLU A 94 8.45 18.96 5.69
CA GLU A 94 9.28 20.04 5.11
C GLU A 94 10.67 20.16 5.76
N ARG A 95 10.76 20.00 7.10
CA ARG A 95 11.98 20.29 7.86
C ARG A 95 12.87 19.07 8.14
N ASP A 96 12.31 17.86 8.06
CA ASP A 96 12.97 16.64 8.54
C ASP A 96 12.94 15.49 7.52
N ILE A 97 12.82 15.81 6.22
CA ILE A 97 12.73 14.81 5.14
C ILE A 97 13.86 13.79 5.20
N HIS A 98 15.11 14.23 5.37
CA HIS A 98 16.27 13.35 5.46
C HIS A 98 16.24 12.44 6.68
N LEU A 99 15.82 12.97 7.84
CA LEU A 99 15.68 12.17 9.06
C LEU A 99 14.59 11.11 8.91
N LYS A 100 13.46 11.44 8.27
CA LYS A 100 12.39 10.47 8.02
C LYS A 100 12.77 9.44 6.97
N LEU A 101 13.52 9.81 5.93
CA LEU A 101 14.05 8.82 4.97
C LEU A 101 15.05 7.87 5.64
N ALA A 102 15.91 8.37 6.54
CA ALA A 102 16.80 7.51 7.32
C ALA A 102 16.01 6.58 8.27
N HIS A 103 14.94 7.06 8.90
CA HIS A 103 14.04 6.21 9.71
C HIS A 103 13.37 5.13 8.86
N LEU A 104 12.92 5.46 7.64
CA LEU A 104 12.40 4.48 6.69
C LEU A 104 13.43 3.40 6.36
N GLU A 105 14.68 3.77 6.11
CA GLU A 105 15.76 2.81 5.87
C GLU A 105 15.99 1.90 7.09
N ASN A 106 16.02 2.48 8.30
CA ASN A 106 16.18 1.74 9.55
C ASN A 106 15.04 0.75 9.81
N ILE A 107 13.80 1.14 9.48
CA ILE A 107 12.63 0.25 9.46
C ILE A 107 13.05 -0.99 8.69
N PHE A 108 13.33 -0.91 7.38
CA PHE A 108 13.66 -2.09 6.57
C PHE A 108 14.87 -2.90 7.07
N CYS A 109 15.89 -2.27 7.65
CA CYS A 109 17.00 -2.97 8.30
C CYS A 109 16.52 -3.87 9.44
N ASP A 110 15.65 -3.37 10.32
CA ASP A 110 15.10 -4.13 11.45
C ASP A 110 14.21 -5.31 10.99
N TYR A 111 13.57 -5.26 9.81
CA TYR A 111 12.74 -6.38 9.32
C TYR A 111 13.54 -7.51 8.68
N LEU A 112 14.72 -7.23 8.12
CA LEU A 112 15.61 -8.29 7.67
C LEU A 112 16.07 -9.16 8.87
N HIS A 113 15.83 -8.71 10.10
CA HIS A 113 15.96 -9.52 11.30
C HIS A 113 14.63 -10.27 11.63
N PRO A 114 14.66 -11.62 11.72
CA PRO A 114 13.48 -12.48 11.90
C PRO A 114 12.62 -12.25 13.16
N VAL A 115 13.01 -11.34 14.04
CA VAL A 115 12.41 -11.15 15.38
C VAL A 115 11.18 -10.23 15.32
N SER A 116 11.00 -9.48 14.23
CA SER A 116 9.98 -8.41 14.15
C SER A 116 8.54 -8.89 14.00
N GLY A 117 8.31 -10.15 13.56
CA GLY A 117 6.95 -10.70 13.37
C GLY A 117 6.11 -9.98 12.31
N ARG A 118 6.72 -9.11 11.50
CA ARG A 118 6.07 -8.32 10.45
C ARG A 118 6.46 -8.86 9.08
N HIS A 119 5.50 -8.93 8.17
CA HIS A 119 5.72 -9.39 6.80
C HIS A 119 5.81 -8.20 5.85
N ILE A 120 7.02 -7.86 5.38
CA ILE A 120 7.19 -6.79 4.39
C ILE A 120 6.91 -7.30 2.98
N ALA A 121 6.06 -6.57 2.25
CA ALA A 121 5.72 -6.84 0.85
C ALA A 121 6.36 -5.86 -0.15
N GLY A 122 6.82 -4.68 0.28
CA GLY A 122 7.38 -3.69 -0.66
C GLY A 122 7.76 -2.36 -0.04
N VAL A 123 8.37 -1.49 -0.85
CA VAL A 123 8.69 -0.10 -0.53
C VAL A 123 7.65 0.80 -1.19
N GLY A 124 7.08 1.74 -0.43
CA GLY A 124 5.99 2.60 -0.86
C GLY A 124 4.78 2.48 0.07
N GLU A 125 3.68 3.16 -0.17
CA GLU A 125 3.34 3.96 -1.34
C GLU A 125 4.21 5.22 -1.50
N THR A 126 4.77 5.45 -2.68
CA THR A 126 5.63 6.60 -3.01
C THR A 126 5.46 7.05 -4.47
N GLY A 127 5.82 8.29 -4.76
CA GLY A 127 5.77 8.86 -6.10
C GLY A 127 5.49 10.36 -6.09
N LEU A 128 4.78 10.85 -7.11
CA LEU A 128 4.60 12.28 -7.36
C LEU A 128 3.11 12.65 -7.44
N ASP A 129 2.72 13.77 -6.84
CA ASP A 129 1.33 14.22 -6.80
C ASP A 129 1.24 15.75 -6.94
N GLU A 130 0.59 16.20 -8.01
CA GLU A 130 0.37 17.62 -8.29
C GLU A 130 -0.54 18.33 -7.27
N THR A 131 -1.39 17.56 -6.57
CA THR A 131 -2.29 18.06 -5.52
C THR A 131 -1.62 18.10 -4.15
N SER A 132 -0.38 17.63 -4.04
CA SER A 132 0.38 17.70 -2.80
C SER A 132 0.78 19.14 -2.47
N LYS A 133 0.76 19.47 -1.18
CA LYS A 133 1.30 20.73 -0.67
C LYS A 133 2.83 20.73 -0.57
N SER A 134 3.45 19.56 -0.67
CA SER A 134 4.90 19.41 -0.61
C SER A 134 5.54 19.95 -1.89
N PRO A 135 6.64 20.73 -1.82
CA PRO A 135 7.37 21.17 -3.00
C PRO A 135 7.77 20.01 -3.90
N LEU A 136 7.72 20.19 -5.23
CA LEU A 136 8.06 19.13 -6.19
C LEU A 136 9.47 18.55 -5.95
N GLU A 137 10.43 19.39 -5.59
CA GLU A 137 11.80 18.95 -5.29
C GLU A 137 11.85 18.00 -4.09
N HIS A 138 11.02 18.22 -3.07
CA HIS A 138 10.90 17.30 -1.94
C HIS A 138 10.25 15.98 -2.36
N GLN A 139 9.24 16.03 -3.23
CA GLN A 139 8.60 14.83 -3.79
C GLN A 139 9.60 14.00 -4.60
N LYS A 140 10.36 14.64 -5.49
CA LYS A 140 11.42 13.99 -6.29
C LYS A 140 12.47 13.34 -5.40
N LEU A 141 13.00 14.08 -4.42
CA LEU A 141 13.99 13.57 -3.48
C LEU A 141 13.46 12.34 -2.70
N ALA A 142 12.25 12.44 -2.12
CA ALA A 142 11.66 11.33 -1.39
C ALA A 142 11.39 10.12 -2.30
N PHE A 143 10.93 10.36 -3.53
CA PHE A 143 10.67 9.30 -4.49
C PHE A 143 11.95 8.59 -4.90
N GLU A 144 12.96 9.33 -5.38
CA GLU A 144 14.25 8.78 -5.81
C GLU A 144 14.90 7.91 -4.72
N ARG A 145 14.91 8.38 -3.46
CA ARG A 145 15.46 7.65 -2.32
C ARG A 145 14.73 6.33 -2.08
N GLN A 146 13.42 6.31 -2.24
CA GLN A 146 12.61 5.10 -2.06
C GLN A 146 12.75 4.13 -3.26
N VAL A 147 12.93 4.63 -4.49
CA VAL A 147 13.25 3.80 -5.66
C VAL A 147 14.61 3.10 -5.48
N ILE A 148 15.62 3.84 -5.01
CA ILE A 148 16.94 3.27 -4.67
C ILE A 148 16.81 2.22 -3.57
N LEU A 149 16.02 2.49 -2.53
CA LEU A 149 15.78 1.56 -1.43
C LEU A 149 15.12 0.26 -1.92
N ALA A 150 14.06 0.34 -2.72
CA ALA A 150 13.38 -0.80 -3.32
C ALA A 150 14.35 -1.68 -4.12
N ARG A 151 15.18 -1.06 -4.97
CA ARG A 151 16.24 -1.74 -5.72
C ARG A 151 17.22 -2.46 -4.81
N ASN A 152 17.77 -1.75 -3.83
CA ASN A 152 18.83 -2.29 -2.97
C ASN A 152 18.32 -3.47 -2.11
N LEU A 153 17.05 -3.44 -1.71
CA LEU A 153 16.40 -4.51 -0.94
C LEU A 153 15.81 -5.62 -1.83
N ASN A 154 15.81 -5.44 -3.16
CA ASN A 154 15.12 -6.30 -4.11
C ASN A 154 13.64 -6.53 -3.73
N LEU A 155 12.98 -5.47 -3.26
CA LEU A 155 11.57 -5.47 -2.87
C LEU A 155 10.73 -4.74 -3.92
N PRO A 156 9.47 -5.16 -4.18
CA PRO A 156 8.57 -4.43 -5.06
C PRO A 156 8.42 -2.95 -4.68
N LEU A 157 8.35 -2.09 -5.69
CA LEU A 157 8.05 -0.67 -5.52
C LEU A 157 6.53 -0.42 -5.71
N VAL A 158 5.91 0.22 -4.72
CA VAL A 158 4.48 0.58 -4.75
C VAL A 158 4.31 2.04 -5.16
N LEU A 159 3.69 2.25 -6.32
CA LEU A 159 3.63 3.56 -6.97
C LEU A 159 2.34 4.34 -6.69
N HIS A 160 2.54 5.66 -6.60
CA HIS A 160 1.51 6.69 -6.69
C HIS A 160 1.91 7.73 -7.72
N CYS A 161 1.00 8.09 -8.61
CA CYS A 161 1.21 9.26 -9.46
C CYS A 161 -0.10 9.95 -9.78
N ARG A 162 -0.13 11.27 -9.62
CA ARG A 162 -1.25 12.12 -10.03
C ARG A 162 -0.75 13.38 -10.73
N GLY A 163 -1.27 13.60 -11.94
CA GLY A 163 -0.89 14.70 -12.81
C GLY A 163 -0.03 14.24 -13.99
N TYR A 164 -0.47 14.58 -15.21
CA TYR A 164 0.20 14.18 -16.45
C TYR A 164 1.67 14.63 -16.52
N PRO A 165 2.04 15.90 -16.18
CA PRO A 165 3.43 16.33 -16.25
C PRO A 165 4.37 15.57 -15.29
N LEU A 166 3.84 15.05 -14.19
CA LEU A 166 4.62 14.33 -13.18
C LEU A 166 4.84 12.86 -13.56
N PHE A 167 3.96 12.30 -14.39
CA PHE A 167 4.05 10.91 -14.81
C PHE A 167 5.36 10.60 -15.55
N SER A 168 5.75 11.44 -16.52
CA SER A 168 7.02 11.27 -17.24
C SER A 168 8.23 11.37 -16.29
N LEU A 169 8.23 12.35 -15.36
CA LEU A 169 9.31 12.50 -14.38
C LEU A 169 9.43 11.27 -13.46
N MET A 170 8.30 10.68 -13.07
CA MET A 170 8.29 9.45 -12.29
C MET A 170 8.90 8.28 -13.09
N LEU A 171 8.50 8.11 -14.36
CA LEU A 171 9.03 7.05 -15.22
C LEU A 171 10.54 7.21 -15.47
N ASP A 172 11.01 8.42 -15.78
CA ASP A 172 12.44 8.70 -16.00
C ASP A 172 13.28 8.31 -14.77
N CYS A 173 12.78 8.61 -13.56
CA CYS A 173 13.42 8.22 -12.31
C CYS A 173 13.42 6.70 -12.09
N ILE A 174 12.35 6.00 -12.46
CA ILE A 174 12.26 4.54 -12.36
C ILE A 174 13.26 3.88 -13.33
N GLU A 175 13.23 4.28 -14.61
CA GLU A 175 14.05 3.69 -15.67
C GLU A 175 15.56 3.95 -15.46
N SER A 176 15.93 5.06 -14.83
CA SER A 176 17.32 5.38 -14.52
C SER A 176 17.89 4.57 -13.33
N ILE A 177 17.04 3.99 -12.48
CA ILE A 177 17.46 3.36 -11.22
C ILE A 177 17.17 1.86 -11.19
N LEU A 178 15.98 1.45 -11.60
CA LEU A 178 15.51 0.07 -11.49
C LEU A 178 15.93 -0.77 -12.71
N PRO A 179 16.33 -2.04 -12.52
CA PRO A 179 16.52 -2.95 -13.64
C PRO A 179 15.17 -3.32 -14.30
N PRO A 180 15.14 -3.72 -15.57
CA PRO A 180 13.91 -4.05 -16.29
C PRO A 180 13.03 -5.15 -15.67
N SER A 181 13.61 -6.00 -14.81
CA SER A 181 12.90 -7.09 -14.13
C SER A 181 12.37 -6.70 -12.74
N HIS A 182 12.56 -5.45 -12.29
CA HIS A 182 12.16 -5.06 -10.95
C HIS A 182 10.63 -5.03 -10.81
N PRO A 183 10.05 -5.69 -9.80
CA PRO A 183 8.60 -5.74 -9.63
C PRO A 183 8.04 -4.38 -9.20
N ILE A 184 6.94 -3.98 -9.81
CA ILE A 184 6.23 -2.73 -9.51
C ILE A 184 4.77 -3.06 -9.22
N GLN A 185 4.26 -2.56 -8.10
CA GLN A 185 2.84 -2.52 -7.84
C GLN A 185 2.25 -1.21 -8.37
N TRP A 186 1.52 -1.34 -9.48
CA TRP A 186 0.85 -0.25 -10.16
C TRP A 186 -0.55 -0.02 -9.59
N HIS A 187 -0.66 0.73 -8.49
CA HIS A 187 -1.94 0.97 -7.82
C HIS A 187 -2.54 2.35 -8.10
N CYS A 188 -1.95 3.43 -7.56
CA CYS A 188 -2.57 4.76 -7.53
C CYS A 188 -1.98 5.67 -8.62
N VAL A 189 -1.91 5.18 -9.85
CA VAL A 189 -1.36 5.95 -10.98
C VAL A 189 -2.48 6.39 -11.90
N LYS A 190 -2.71 7.71 -11.97
CA LYS A 190 -3.67 8.35 -12.87
C LYS A 190 -2.94 9.31 -13.78
N SER A 191 -2.66 8.87 -15.00
CA SER A 191 -2.01 9.68 -16.05
C SER A 191 -2.90 10.78 -16.60
N ASP A 192 -4.22 10.58 -16.58
CA ASP A 192 -5.17 11.41 -17.35
C ASP A 192 -5.82 12.54 -16.53
N SER A 193 -5.34 12.81 -15.31
CA SER A 193 -5.99 13.81 -14.44
C SER A 193 -5.68 15.24 -14.90
N HIS A 194 -6.48 15.75 -15.83
CA HIS A 194 -6.98 17.12 -15.68
C HIS A 194 -7.95 17.11 -14.50
N LEU A 195 -7.42 17.25 -13.27
CA LEU A 195 -8.11 17.39 -11.99
C LEU A 195 -9.67 17.34 -12.04
N GLU A 196 -10.24 16.19 -11.67
CA GLU A 196 -11.58 16.10 -11.07
C GLU A 196 -11.47 15.69 -9.60
#